data_AF-A0A413U7X0-F1
#
_entry.id   AF-A0A413U7X0-F1
#
_cell.length_a   1.000
_cell.length_b   1.000
_cell.length_c   1.000
_cell.angle_alpha   90.00
_cell.angle_beta   90.00
_cell.angle_gamma   90.00
#
_symmetry.space_group_name_H-M   'P 1'
#
loop_
_entity.id
_entity.type
_entity.pdbx_description
1 polymer ?
#
loop_
_entity_poly.entity_id
_entity_poly.type
_entity_poly.pdbx_seq_one_letter_code
_entity_poly.pdbx_strand_id
1 'polypeptide(L)'
;MGAKEIEKKIRKHTICKKIIVGALIVALCLFLVGFIFENNSTITIITYFLMIGITIIAYLFPLNTTLSKNISVNDYSDILEYMSNISNEMSKQQYFDGLIMIRNSLDEIVHYKMNDAEQYIKDNIWYLQGRFHKGETINTIPSDLYNRTYTSSLCTELIDQMKNHTFNAAELENIRCSDEPKINFKKRIELQHICNVILAGLVIYKVYVSLNTCAYDAMNNDVVKRLVYNVGADIIAVAVIVINYLRTKEK
;
A
#
# COMPACT_ATOMS: atom_id res chain seq x y z
N MET A 1 -0.29 16.28 15.57
CA MET A 1 -0.90 14.93 15.58
C MET A 1 0.06 14.02 16.34
N GLY A 2 -0.21 13.65 17.59
CA GLY A 2 0.84 13.05 18.43
C GLY A 2 1.42 11.70 17.93
N ALA A 3 2.65 11.37 18.33
CA ALA A 3 3.34 10.12 17.93
C ALA A 3 2.52 8.83 18.18
N LYS A 4 1.75 8.77 19.28
CA LYS A 4 0.83 7.66 19.58
C LYS A 4 -0.32 7.55 18.58
N GLU A 5 -0.81 8.68 18.07
CA GLU A 5 -1.86 8.70 17.05
C GLU A 5 -1.34 8.18 15.70
N ILE A 6 -0.12 8.57 15.35
CA ILE A 6 0.60 8.06 14.17
C ILE A 6 0.71 6.53 14.24
N GLU A 7 1.19 6.00 15.37
CA GLU A 7 1.30 4.55 15.57
C GLU A 7 -0.04 3.85 15.41
N LYS A 8 -1.10 4.36 16.05
CA LYS A 8 -2.46 3.81 15.97
C LYS A 8 -2.97 3.81 14.53
N LYS A 9 -2.71 4.86 13.76
CA LYS A 9 -3.15 4.96 12.36
C LYS A 9 -2.43 3.94 11.48
N ILE A 10 -1.10 3.83 11.59
CA ILE A 10 -0.29 2.87 10.85
C ILE A 10 -0.72 1.44 11.20
N ARG A 11 -0.93 1.15 12.49
CA ARG A 11 -1.42 -0.16 12.95
C ARG A 11 -2.78 -0.50 12.33
N LYS A 12 -3.74 0.43 12.37
CA LYS A 12 -5.07 0.25 11.77
C LYS A 12 -4.97 -0.02 10.27
N HIS A 13 -4.18 0.79 9.55
CA HIS A 13 -3.96 0.61 8.12
C HIS A 13 -3.38 -0.78 7.80
N THR A 14 -2.34 -1.19 8.54
CA THR A 14 -1.70 -2.50 8.39
C THR A 14 -2.67 -3.66 8.64
N ILE A 15 -3.50 -3.57 9.67
CA ILE A 15 -4.51 -4.60 9.99
C ILE A 15 -5.55 -4.69 8.87
N CYS A 16 -6.10 -3.56 8.41
CA CYS A 16 -7.05 -3.54 7.30
C CYS A 16 -6.44 -4.16 6.03
N LYS A 17 -5.19 -3.81 5.70
CA LYS A 17 -4.46 -4.39 4.57
C LYS A 17 -4.32 -5.91 4.70
N LYS A 18 -3.96 -6.41 5.89
CA LYS A 18 -3.87 -7.87 6.16
C LYS A 18 -5.21 -8.57 6.00
N ILE A 19 -6.30 -7.98 6.47
CA ILE A 19 -7.67 -8.53 6.32
C ILE A 19 -8.04 -8.64 4.85
N ILE A 20 -7.79 -7.60 4.05
CA ILE A 20 -8.08 -7.60 2.61
C ILE A 20 -7.25 -8.66 1.89
N VAL A 21 -5.96 -8.77 2.20
CA VAL A 21 -5.09 -9.82 1.63
C VAL A 21 -5.60 -11.21 2.01
N GLY A 22 -5.98 -11.43 3.26
CA GLY A 22 -6.59 -12.69 3.71
C GLY A 22 -7.90 -13.00 2.96
N ALA A 23 -8.77 -12.01 2.81
CA ALA A 23 -10.02 -12.14 2.06
C ALA A 23 -9.79 -12.48 0.59
N LEU A 24 -8.79 -11.87 -0.06
CA LEU A 24 -8.40 -12.20 -1.43
C LEU A 24 -7.95 -13.65 -1.56
N ILE A 25 -7.12 -14.13 -0.64
CA ILE A 25 -6.63 -15.52 -0.65
C ILE A 25 -7.79 -16.50 -0.46
N VAL A 26 -8.67 -16.25 0.51
CA VAL A 26 -9.85 -17.09 0.76
C VAL A 26 -10.78 -17.10 -0.45
N ALA A 27 -11.05 -15.94 -1.04
CA ALA A 27 -11.90 -15.83 -2.22
C ALA A 27 -11.30 -16.57 -3.42
N LEU A 28 -9.97 -16.49 -3.61
CA LEU A 28 -9.28 -17.24 -4.66
C LEU A 28 -9.41 -18.75 -4.43
N CYS A 29 -9.22 -19.24 -3.21
CA CYS A 29 -9.41 -20.66 -2.89
C CYS A 29 -10.85 -21.12 -3.14
N LEU A 30 -11.85 -20.32 -2.73
CA LEU A 30 -13.26 -20.61 -2.97
C LEU A 30 -13.60 -20.63 -4.46
N PHE A 31 -13.03 -19.70 -5.23
CA PHE A 31 -13.18 -19.68 -6.68
C PHE A 31 -12.58 -20.93 -7.35
N LEU A 32 -11.40 -21.38 -6.92
CA LEU A 32 -10.78 -22.62 -7.40
C LEU A 32 -11.61 -23.85 -7.05
N VAL A 33 -12.21 -23.90 -5.86
CA VAL A 33 -13.15 -24.96 -5.48
C VAL A 33 -14.40 -24.92 -6.38
N GLY A 34 -15.00 -23.75 -6.59
CA GLY A 34 -16.12 -23.59 -7.51
C GLY A 34 -15.80 -24.09 -8.93
N PHE A 35 -14.58 -23.80 -9.41
CA PHE A 35 -14.10 -24.28 -10.70
C PHE A 35 -13.97 -25.82 -10.77
N ILE A 36 -13.50 -26.48 -9.71
CA ILE A 36 -13.38 -27.95 -9.67
C ILE A 36 -14.77 -28.61 -9.57
N PHE A 37 -15.72 -28.00 -8.86
CA PHE A 37 -17.08 -28.52 -8.67
C PHE A 37 -18.10 -27.87 -9.61
N GLU A 38 -17.74 -27.77 -10.90
CA GLU A 38 -18.52 -27.09 -11.96
C GLU A 38 -19.98 -27.58 -12.09
N ASN A 39 -20.26 -28.79 -11.60
CA ASN A 39 -21.61 -29.37 -11.53
C ASN A 39 -22.58 -28.59 -10.61
N ASN A 40 -22.09 -27.77 -9.67
CA ASN A 40 -22.91 -26.91 -8.84
C ASN A 40 -22.83 -25.45 -9.32
N SER A 41 -23.78 -25.09 -10.20
CA SER A 41 -23.84 -23.75 -10.81
C SER A 41 -23.95 -22.64 -9.76
N THR A 42 -24.76 -22.85 -8.72
CA THR A 42 -24.98 -21.87 -7.65
C THR A 42 -23.69 -21.53 -6.89
N ILE A 43 -22.90 -22.54 -6.51
CA ILE A 43 -21.63 -22.32 -5.80
C ILE A 43 -20.62 -21.58 -6.69
N THR A 44 -20.54 -21.95 -7.97
CA THR A 44 -19.63 -21.33 -8.94
C THR A 44 -19.96 -19.85 -9.14
N ILE A 45 -21.25 -19.52 -9.25
CA ILE A 45 -21.73 -18.13 -9.41
C ILE A 45 -21.43 -17.29 -8.16
N ILE A 46 -21.74 -17.80 -6.97
CA ILE A 46 -21.53 -17.08 -5.70
C ILE A 46 -20.04 -16.80 -5.50
N THR A 47 -19.19 -17.80 -5.72
CA THR A 47 -17.73 -17.66 -5.53
C THR A 47 -17.10 -16.72 -6.55
N TYR A 48 -17.60 -16.69 -7.78
CA TYR A 48 -17.18 -15.74 -8.81
C TYR A 48 -17.52 -14.28 -8.42
N PHE A 49 -18.76 -13.99 -8.04
CA PHE A 49 -19.13 -12.63 -7.61
C PHE A 49 -18.41 -12.20 -6.34
N LEU A 50 -18.20 -13.11 -5.38
CA LEU A 50 -17.40 -12.85 -4.19
C LEU A 50 -15.96 -12.45 -4.56
N MET A 51 -15.34 -13.16 -5.52
CA MET A 51 -14.00 -12.85 -5.98
C MET A 51 -13.93 -11.48 -6.66
N ILE A 52 -14.89 -11.13 -7.52
CA ILE A 52 -14.97 -9.80 -8.13
C ILE A 52 -15.12 -8.72 -7.07
N GLY A 53 -16.06 -8.87 -6.15
CA GLY A 53 -16.32 -7.88 -5.11
C GLY A 53 -15.10 -7.60 -4.24
N ILE A 54 -14.40 -8.65 -3.79
CA ILE A 54 -13.19 -8.51 -2.97
C ILE A 54 -12.03 -7.92 -3.78
N THR A 55 -11.92 -8.25 -5.07
CA THR A 55 -10.91 -7.64 -5.97
C THR A 55 -11.13 -6.13 -6.11
N ILE A 56 -12.39 -5.69 -6.28
CA ILE A 56 -12.73 -4.26 -6.36
C ILE A 56 -12.39 -3.56 -5.04
N ILE A 57 -12.77 -4.13 -3.90
CA ILE A 57 -12.45 -3.59 -2.56
C ILE A 57 -10.92 -3.48 -2.38
N ALA A 58 -10.17 -4.50 -2.79
CA ALA A 58 -8.72 -4.48 -2.72
C ALA A 58 -8.09 -3.42 -3.62
N TYR A 59 -8.63 -3.22 -4.82
CA TYR A 59 -8.13 -2.21 -5.75
C TYR A 59 -8.44 -0.78 -5.29
N LEU A 60 -9.56 -0.59 -4.58
CA LEU A 60 -9.95 0.68 -3.92
C LEU A 60 -9.13 0.99 -2.67
N PHE A 61 -8.41 0.01 -2.11
CA PHE A 61 -7.66 0.23 -0.88
C PHE A 61 -6.54 1.26 -1.09
N PRO A 62 -6.46 2.32 -0.25
CA PRO A 62 -5.54 3.43 -0.46
C PRO A 62 -4.10 3.04 -0.05
N LEU A 63 -3.32 2.52 -1.01
CA LEU A 63 -1.93 2.10 -0.76
C LEU A 63 -0.98 3.28 -0.49
N ASN A 64 -1.29 4.47 -1.03
CA ASN A 64 -0.48 5.68 -0.89
C ASN A 64 -1.12 6.66 0.11
N THR A 65 -1.60 6.16 1.24
CA THR A 65 -2.26 7.01 2.23
C THR A 65 -1.24 7.85 3.00
N THR A 66 -1.64 9.06 3.41
CA THR A 66 -0.85 9.94 4.28
C THR A 66 -1.27 9.75 5.75
N LEU A 67 -0.44 10.20 6.69
CA LEU A 67 -0.73 10.16 8.13
C LEU A 67 -1.89 11.08 8.53
N SER A 68 -2.18 12.13 7.78
CA SER A 68 -3.35 12.99 7.97
C SER A 68 -3.71 13.68 6.66
N LYS A 69 -4.99 13.98 6.44
CA LYS A 69 -5.46 14.78 5.29
C LYS A 69 -5.12 16.27 5.43
N ASN A 70 -4.86 16.71 6.65
CA ASN A 70 -4.55 18.10 6.99
C ASN A 70 -3.16 18.17 7.62
N ILE A 71 -2.22 17.42 7.06
CA ILE A 71 -0.87 17.41 7.61
C ILE A 71 -0.23 18.79 7.44
N SER A 72 0.54 19.20 8.44
CA SER A 72 1.21 20.49 8.51
C SER A 72 2.67 20.34 8.92
N VAL A 73 3.42 21.43 8.82
CA VAL A 73 4.79 21.50 9.31
C VAL A 73 4.87 21.20 10.82
N ASN A 74 3.84 21.54 11.60
CA ASN A 74 3.83 21.26 13.04
C ASN A 74 3.74 19.76 13.35
N ASP A 75 3.12 18.97 12.46
CA ASP A 75 3.04 17.51 12.62
C ASP A 75 4.37 16.81 12.29
N TYR A 76 5.34 17.53 11.70
CA TYR A 76 6.66 16.98 11.39
C TYR A 76 7.43 16.56 12.65
N SER A 77 7.33 17.34 13.72
CA SER A 77 7.96 16.97 15.01
C SER A 77 7.39 15.66 15.55
N ASP A 78 6.08 15.45 15.42
CA ASP A 78 5.43 14.22 15.85
C ASP A 78 5.86 13.02 14.98
N ILE A 79 6.09 13.23 13.68
CA ILE A 79 6.65 12.21 12.77
C ILE A 79 8.04 11.80 13.22
N LEU A 80 8.91 12.79 13.49
CA LEU A 80 10.26 12.52 13.96
C LEU A 80 10.24 11.76 15.30
N GLU A 81 9.42 12.20 16.25
CA GLU A 81 9.28 11.55 17.56
C GLU A 81 8.76 10.11 17.43
N TYR A 82 7.80 9.87 16.53
CA TYR A 82 7.35 8.53 16.22
C TYR A 82 8.49 7.68 15.64
N MET A 83 9.25 8.22 14.68
CA MET A 83 10.33 7.51 14.00
C MET A 83 11.55 7.24 14.90
N SER A 84 11.86 8.15 15.82
CA SER A 84 12.94 7.98 16.79
C SER A 84 12.61 6.90 17.82
N ASN A 85 11.33 6.69 18.13
CA ASN A 85 10.85 5.78 19.17
C ASN A 85 10.15 4.52 18.64
N ILE A 86 10.48 4.06 17.43
CA ILE A 86 9.86 2.87 16.85
C ILE A 86 10.20 1.63 17.67
N SER A 87 9.15 0.97 18.18
CA SER A 87 9.30 -0.28 18.95
C SER A 87 9.97 -1.40 18.15
N ASN A 88 10.91 -2.09 18.79
CA ASN A 88 11.54 -3.30 18.27
C ASN A 88 10.54 -4.46 18.07
N GLU A 89 9.44 -4.48 18.83
CA GLU A 89 8.40 -5.50 18.74
C GLU A 89 7.46 -5.30 17.54
N MET A 90 7.53 -4.14 16.87
CA MET A 90 6.69 -3.84 15.72
C MET A 90 6.91 -4.87 14.60
N SER A 91 5.83 -5.34 13.98
CA SER A 91 5.95 -6.26 12.84
C SER A 91 6.63 -5.59 11.63
N LYS A 92 7.38 -6.35 10.83
CA LYS A 92 8.04 -5.86 9.61
C LYS A 92 7.05 -5.14 8.69
N GLN A 93 5.90 -5.74 8.43
CA GLN A 93 4.85 -5.16 7.59
C GLN A 93 4.37 -3.80 8.10
N GLN A 94 4.11 -3.68 9.41
CA GLN A 94 3.63 -2.43 10.02
C GLN A 94 4.67 -1.32 9.89
N TYR A 95 5.95 -1.65 10.09
CA TYR A 95 7.03 -0.69 9.93
C TYR A 95 7.12 -0.18 8.48
N PHE A 96 7.03 -1.08 7.50
CA PHE A 96 7.07 -0.70 6.08
C PHE A 96 5.86 0.13 5.64
N ASP A 97 4.66 -0.27 6.04
CA ASP A 97 3.46 0.52 5.77
C ASP A 97 3.59 1.91 6.43
N GLY A 98 4.20 2.00 7.62
CA GLY A 98 4.55 3.25 8.28
C GLY A 98 5.50 4.12 7.47
N LEU A 99 6.60 3.56 6.95
CA LEU A 99 7.56 4.28 6.11
C LEU A 99 6.91 4.84 4.83
N ILE A 100 6.01 4.09 4.19
CA ILE A 100 5.25 4.60 3.03
C ILE A 100 4.35 5.76 3.43
N MET A 101 3.59 5.60 4.52
CA MET A 101 2.67 6.64 4.97
C MET A 101 3.41 7.93 5.35
N ILE A 102 4.56 7.80 6.01
CA ILE A 102 5.43 8.94 6.35
C ILE A 102 5.99 9.59 5.10
N ARG A 103 6.51 8.81 4.14
CA ARG A 103 6.99 9.35 2.87
C ARG A 103 5.95 10.22 2.18
N ASN A 104 4.75 9.69 1.96
CA ASN A 104 3.67 10.41 1.29
C ASN A 104 3.28 11.68 2.08
N SER A 105 3.32 11.59 3.42
CA SER A 105 3.09 12.73 4.30
C SER A 105 4.16 13.83 4.19
N LEU A 106 5.43 13.45 4.08
CA LEU A 106 6.52 14.40 3.84
C LEU A 106 6.36 15.08 2.47
N ASP A 107 5.98 14.32 1.44
CA ASP A 107 5.71 14.89 0.11
C ASP A 107 4.57 15.92 0.14
N GLU A 108 3.50 15.64 0.88
CA GLU A 108 2.38 16.58 1.06
C GLU A 108 2.80 17.85 1.84
N ILE A 109 3.57 17.70 2.92
CA ILE A 109 4.12 18.84 3.67
C ILE A 109 4.98 19.69 2.72
N VAL A 110 5.91 19.05 2.00
CA VAL A 110 6.88 19.74 1.16
C VAL A 110 6.21 20.51 0.03
N HIS A 111 5.24 19.88 -0.62
CA HIS A 111 4.61 20.45 -1.80
C HIS A 111 3.59 21.55 -1.48
N TYR A 112 2.89 21.47 -0.33
CA TYR A 112 1.76 22.35 -0.06
C TYR A 112 1.83 23.18 1.22
N LYS A 113 2.73 22.88 2.16
CA LYS A 113 2.63 23.38 3.56
C LYS A 113 3.87 24.10 4.07
N MET A 114 4.93 24.24 3.28
CA MET A 114 6.21 24.81 3.74
C MET A 114 6.31 26.34 3.67
N ASN A 115 5.41 27.05 3.00
CA ASN A 115 5.62 28.47 2.63
C ASN A 115 6.07 29.35 3.81
N ASP A 116 5.41 29.23 4.96
CA ASP A 116 5.61 30.09 6.14
C ASP A 116 6.57 29.50 7.20
N ALA A 117 7.19 28.35 6.92
CA ALA A 117 8.11 27.72 7.87
C ALA A 117 9.50 28.39 7.88
N GLU A 118 10.16 28.37 9.04
CA GLU A 118 11.54 28.83 9.18
C GLU A 118 12.52 27.98 8.36
N GLN A 119 13.62 28.58 7.90
CA GLN A 119 14.53 27.93 6.95
C GLN A 119 15.14 26.64 7.50
N TYR A 120 15.56 26.61 8.78
CA TYR A 120 16.12 25.39 9.36
C TYR A 120 15.10 24.25 9.44
N ILE A 121 13.81 24.55 9.64
CA ILE A 121 12.72 23.55 9.60
C ILE A 121 12.54 23.05 8.18
N LYS A 122 12.60 23.96 7.19
CA LYS A 122 12.50 23.61 5.77
C LYS A 122 13.63 22.65 5.37
N ASP A 123 14.86 22.98 5.72
CA ASP A 123 16.04 22.18 5.42
C ASP A 123 15.97 20.80 6.11
N ASN A 124 15.50 20.75 7.36
CA ASN A 124 15.30 19.52 8.11
C ASN A 124 14.28 18.59 7.43
N ILE A 125 13.11 19.12 7.02
CA ILE A 125 12.07 18.37 6.30
C ILE A 125 12.59 17.89 4.94
N TRP A 126 13.24 18.77 4.16
CA TRP A 126 13.80 18.40 2.86
C TRP A 126 14.87 17.33 2.98
N TYR A 127 15.70 17.38 4.02
CA TYR A 127 16.70 16.34 4.26
C TYR A 127 16.03 14.99 4.47
N LEU A 128 15.05 14.89 5.39
CA LEU A 128 14.38 13.62 5.63
C LEU A 128 13.64 13.13 4.37
N GLN A 129 12.91 14.02 3.68
CA GLN A 129 12.26 13.69 2.41
C GLN A 129 13.27 13.17 1.37
N GLY A 130 14.44 13.81 1.26
CA GLY A 130 15.53 13.39 0.40
C GLY A 130 16.04 11.99 0.76
N ARG A 131 16.12 11.64 2.05
CA ARG A 131 16.46 10.27 2.50
C ARG A 131 15.42 9.24 2.07
N PHE A 132 14.14 9.61 1.98
CA PHE A 132 13.07 8.73 1.46
C PHE A 132 13.10 8.58 -0.07
N HIS A 133 13.74 9.50 -0.80
CA HIS A 133 13.84 9.51 -2.26
C HIS A 133 15.21 9.11 -2.80
N LYS A 134 16.14 8.71 -1.91
CA LYS A 134 17.50 8.30 -2.28
C LYS A 134 17.50 6.95 -3.02
N GLY A 135 17.29 6.95 -4.34
CA GLY A 135 17.32 5.76 -5.20
C GLY A 135 16.76 6.01 -6.61
N GLU A 136 16.98 5.06 -7.53
CA GLU A 136 16.66 5.22 -8.96
C GLU A 136 15.17 5.04 -9.31
N THR A 137 14.36 4.43 -8.43
CA THR A 137 12.94 4.17 -8.71
C THR A 137 11.99 4.95 -7.79
N ILE A 138 11.08 5.71 -8.39
CA ILE A 138 10.11 6.62 -7.75
C ILE A 138 9.24 5.93 -6.67
N ASN A 139 9.14 4.60 -6.62
CA ASN A 139 8.20 3.89 -5.74
C ASN A 139 8.85 3.01 -4.67
N THR A 140 10.15 3.14 -4.40
CA THR A 140 10.87 2.29 -3.44
C THR A 140 11.37 3.08 -2.24
N ILE A 141 11.20 2.52 -1.03
CA ILE A 141 11.82 3.06 0.19
C ILE A 141 13.29 2.61 0.20
N PRO A 142 14.25 3.53 0.40
CA PRO A 142 15.68 3.19 0.42
C PRO A 142 16.02 2.16 1.51
N SER A 143 16.93 1.25 1.19
CA SER A 143 17.21 0.08 2.04
C SER A 143 17.79 0.44 3.43
N ASP A 144 18.41 1.60 3.56
CA ASP A 144 18.96 2.08 4.83
C ASP A 144 17.83 2.40 5.82
N LEU A 145 16.70 2.93 5.33
CA LEU A 145 15.51 3.18 6.15
C LEU A 145 14.80 1.89 6.60
N TYR A 146 15.25 0.71 6.17
CA TYR A 146 14.81 -0.55 6.76
C TYR A 146 15.57 -0.93 8.02
N ASN A 147 16.71 -0.28 8.29
CA ASN A 147 17.41 -0.40 9.56
C ASN A 147 16.75 0.57 10.56
N ARG A 148 16.12 -0.01 11.59
CA ARG A 148 15.40 0.76 12.63
C ARG A 148 16.35 1.57 13.49
N THR A 149 17.50 1.01 13.84
CA THR A 149 18.54 1.70 14.60
C THR A 149 19.00 2.94 13.85
N TYR A 150 19.34 2.78 12.57
CA TYR A 150 19.71 3.89 11.70
C TYR A 150 18.61 4.95 11.62
N THR A 151 17.37 4.54 11.37
CA THR A 151 16.23 5.45 11.25
C THR A 151 15.98 6.21 12.56
N SER A 152 16.10 5.53 13.70
CA SER A 152 15.92 6.10 15.02
C SER A 152 17.01 7.12 15.36
N SER A 153 18.28 6.78 15.10
CA SER A 153 19.41 7.70 15.30
C SER A 153 19.28 8.92 14.40
N LEU A 154 18.92 8.73 13.12
CA LEU A 154 18.70 9.84 12.20
C LEU A 154 17.61 10.78 12.70
N CYS A 155 16.46 10.25 13.13
CA CYS A 155 15.35 11.08 13.58
C CYS A 155 15.64 11.76 14.92
N THR A 156 16.39 11.10 15.82
CA THR A 156 16.85 11.70 17.08
C THR A 156 17.71 12.93 16.81
N GLU A 157 18.68 12.81 15.89
CA GLU A 157 19.54 13.93 15.52
C GLU A 157 18.75 15.09 14.89
N LEU A 158 17.80 14.77 14.00
CA LEU A 158 16.92 15.78 13.39
C LEU A 158 16.06 16.50 14.44
N ILE A 159 15.59 15.81 15.48
CA ILE A 159 14.86 16.41 16.62
C ILE A 159 15.77 17.37 17.38
N ASP A 160 17.00 16.98 17.67
CA ASP A 160 17.93 17.80 18.44
C ASP A 160 18.35 19.05 17.67
N GLN A 161 18.61 18.93 16.37
CA GLN A 161 18.84 20.08 15.48
C GLN A 161 17.61 21.01 15.43
N MET A 162 16.39 20.46 15.35
CA MET A 162 15.16 21.26 15.41
C MET A 162 15.01 22.03 16.72
N LYS A 163 15.26 21.39 17.88
CA LYS A 163 15.22 22.05 19.20
C LYS A 163 16.25 23.16 19.31
N ASN A 164 17.43 22.95 18.74
CA ASN A 164 18.53 23.90 18.74
C ASN A 164 18.37 25.01 17.68
N HIS A 165 17.30 24.99 16.87
CA HIS A 165 17.06 25.94 15.77
C HIS A 165 18.24 26.00 14.77
N THR A 166 18.85 24.85 14.51
CA THR A 166 20.00 24.71 13.60
C THR A 166 19.74 23.58 12.60
N PHE A 167 20.50 23.56 11.51
CA PHE A 167 20.53 22.44 10.58
C PHE A 167 21.95 22.20 10.11
N ASN A 168 22.46 20.98 10.29
CA ASN A 168 23.79 20.57 9.87
C ASN A 168 23.73 19.20 9.16
N ALA A 169 23.79 19.24 7.83
CA ALA A 169 23.77 18.04 7.00
C ALA A 169 24.98 17.12 7.24
N ALA A 170 26.16 17.66 7.55
CA ALA A 170 27.37 16.87 7.73
C ALA A 170 27.28 15.95 8.96
N GLU A 171 26.68 16.42 10.05
CA GLU A 171 26.38 15.61 11.23
C GLU A 171 25.42 14.46 10.89
N LEU A 172 24.39 14.74 10.09
CA LEU A 172 23.42 13.75 9.64
C LEU A 172 24.02 12.70 8.67
N GLU A 173 25.06 13.06 7.91
CA GLU A 173 25.79 12.15 7.04
C GLU A 173 26.75 11.22 7.80
N ASN A 174 27.23 11.65 8.97
CA ASN A 174 28.07 10.84 9.84
C ASN A 174 27.31 9.68 10.52
N ILE A 175 25.97 9.73 10.53
CA ILE A 175 25.12 8.63 11.01
C ILE A 175 25.23 7.48 10.01
N ARG A 176 26.05 6.49 10.34
CA ARG A 176 26.26 5.32 9.50
C ARG A 176 25.11 4.33 9.68
N CYS A 177 24.59 3.82 8.57
CA CYS A 177 23.78 2.61 8.61
C CYS A 177 24.72 1.45 8.97
N SER A 178 24.55 0.87 10.14
CA SER A 178 25.29 -0.33 10.55
C SER A 178 25.04 -1.48 9.56
N ASP A 179 25.99 -2.41 9.49
CA ASP A 179 25.83 -3.70 8.76
C ASP A 179 24.79 -4.63 9.41
N GLU A 180 24.07 -4.15 10.44
CA GLU A 180 22.96 -4.86 11.06
C GLU A 180 21.95 -5.33 10.02
N PRO A 181 21.28 -6.48 10.26
CA PRO A 181 20.46 -7.10 9.25
C PRO A 181 19.29 -6.20 8.85
N LYS A 182 19.42 -5.59 7.67
CA LYS A 182 18.34 -4.87 6.99
C LYS A 182 17.11 -5.78 6.98
N ILE A 183 15.94 -5.21 7.29
CA ILE A 183 14.70 -5.99 7.23
C ILE A 183 14.52 -6.48 5.78
N ASN A 184 14.73 -7.79 5.58
CA ASN A 184 14.62 -8.39 4.28
C ASN A 184 13.14 -8.46 3.87
N PHE A 185 12.68 -7.48 3.09
CA PHE A 185 11.39 -7.50 2.41
C PHE A 185 11.45 -8.39 1.17
N LYS A 186 11.69 -9.68 1.36
CA LYS A 186 11.83 -10.66 0.27
C LYS A 186 10.56 -10.83 -0.57
N LYS A 187 9.40 -10.41 -0.06
CA LYS A 187 8.10 -10.45 -0.75
C LYS A 187 7.30 -9.20 -0.40
N ARG A 188 7.46 -8.16 -1.21
CA ARG A 188 6.54 -7.02 -1.23
C ARG A 188 5.18 -7.56 -1.67
N ILE A 189 4.23 -7.71 -0.74
CA ILE A 189 2.85 -8.02 -1.11
C ILE A 189 2.26 -6.73 -1.69
N GLU A 190 2.50 -6.52 -2.97
CA GLU A 190 1.80 -5.51 -3.73
C GLU A 190 0.40 -6.04 -3.98
N LEU A 191 -0.56 -5.52 -3.21
CA LEU A 191 -1.98 -5.85 -3.34
C LEU A 191 -2.44 -5.77 -4.80
N GLN A 192 -1.88 -4.82 -5.56
CA GLN A 192 -2.10 -4.67 -7.00
C GLN A 192 -1.59 -5.86 -7.81
N HIS A 193 -0.42 -6.43 -7.53
CA HIS A 193 0.05 -7.63 -8.21
C HIS A 193 -0.86 -8.83 -7.96
N ILE A 194 -1.32 -9.04 -6.72
CA ILE A 194 -2.27 -10.11 -6.40
C ILE A 194 -3.58 -9.89 -7.19
N CYS A 195 -4.11 -8.68 -7.19
CA CYS A 195 -5.30 -8.35 -7.98
C CYS A 195 -5.06 -8.63 -9.47
N ASN A 196 -3.93 -8.19 -10.04
CA ASN A 196 -3.62 -8.39 -11.46
C ASN A 196 -3.50 -9.88 -11.83
N VAL A 197 -2.93 -10.71 -10.96
CA VAL A 197 -2.86 -12.17 -11.16
C VAL A 197 -4.27 -12.78 -11.16
N ILE A 198 -5.13 -12.36 -10.22
CA ILE A 198 -6.54 -12.81 -10.17
C ILE A 198 -7.27 -12.40 -11.44
N LEU A 199 -7.10 -11.15 -11.88
CA LEU A 199 -7.71 -10.63 -13.10
C LEU A 199 -7.25 -11.41 -14.34
N ALA A 200 -5.96 -11.70 -14.46
CA ALA A 200 -5.42 -12.53 -15.53
C ALA A 200 -6.05 -13.94 -15.51
N GLY A 201 -6.19 -14.54 -14.32
CA GLY A 201 -6.88 -15.83 -14.14
C GLY A 201 -8.34 -15.81 -14.62
N LEU A 202 -9.08 -14.74 -14.32
CA LEU A 202 -10.47 -14.57 -14.78
C LEU A 202 -10.57 -14.45 -16.31
N VAL A 203 -9.61 -13.77 -16.95
CA VAL A 203 -9.54 -13.69 -18.42
C VAL A 203 -9.24 -15.05 -19.03
N ILE A 204 -8.27 -15.79 -18.47
CA ILE A 204 -7.95 -17.16 -18.92
C ILE A 204 -9.16 -18.08 -18.80
N TYR A 205 -9.90 -18.00 -17.70
CA TYR A 205 -11.15 -18.75 -17.51
C TYR A 205 -12.18 -18.42 -18.60
N LYS A 206 -12.36 -17.13 -18.93
CA LYS A 206 -13.28 -16.71 -19.99
C LYS A 206 -12.89 -17.27 -21.35
N VAL A 207 -11.59 -17.26 -21.68
CA VAL A 207 -11.05 -17.86 -22.90
C VAL A 207 -11.29 -19.37 -22.93
N TYR A 208 -11.06 -20.09 -21.83
CA TYR A 208 -11.33 -21.52 -21.72
C TYR A 208 -12.80 -21.85 -22.00
N VAL A 209 -13.74 -21.14 -21.35
CA VAL A 209 -15.18 -21.35 -21.57
C VAL A 209 -15.58 -21.04 -23.01
N SER A 210 -14.94 -20.06 -23.66
CA SER A 210 -15.21 -19.71 -25.06
C SER A 210 -14.76 -20.79 -26.05
N LEU A 211 -13.65 -21.48 -25.75
CA LEU A 211 -13.02 -22.43 -26.66
C LEU A 211 -13.55 -23.87 -26.46
N ASN A 212 -14.08 -24.18 -25.28
CA ASN A 212 -14.65 -25.49 -24.99
C ASN A 212 -16.15 -25.48 -25.31
N THR A 213 -16.54 -26.12 -26.41
CA THR A 213 -17.94 -26.20 -26.87
C THR A 213 -18.90 -26.74 -25.81
N CYS A 214 -18.50 -27.78 -25.05
CA CYS A 214 -19.34 -28.33 -23.99
C CYS A 214 -19.55 -27.33 -22.84
N ALA A 215 -18.49 -26.62 -22.43
CA ALA A 215 -18.56 -25.59 -21.39
C ALA A 215 -19.36 -24.36 -21.87
N TYR A 216 -19.16 -23.97 -23.13
CA TYR A 216 -19.89 -22.89 -23.78
C TYR A 216 -21.38 -23.20 -23.87
N ASP A 217 -21.77 -24.39 -24.31
CA ASP A 217 -23.17 -24.79 -24.42
C ASP A 217 -23.82 -24.89 -23.03
N ALA A 218 -23.11 -25.44 -22.04
CA ALA A 218 -23.57 -25.50 -20.65
C ALA A 218 -23.74 -24.10 -20.01
N MET A 219 -22.89 -23.14 -20.39
CA MET A 219 -23.00 -21.73 -19.98
C MET A 219 -24.14 -21.02 -20.72
N ASN A 220 -24.24 -21.22 -22.04
CA ASN A 220 -25.23 -20.56 -22.87
C ASN A 220 -26.64 -21.04 -22.50
N ASN A 221 -26.83 -22.31 -22.17
CA ASN A 221 -28.16 -22.84 -21.82
C ASN A 221 -28.68 -22.37 -20.44
N ASP A 222 -27.85 -21.73 -19.62
CA ASP A 222 -28.24 -21.19 -18.31
C ASP A 222 -28.17 -19.65 -18.33
N VAL A 223 -29.33 -19.00 -18.13
CA VAL A 223 -29.45 -17.53 -18.16
C VAL A 223 -28.51 -16.87 -17.15
N VAL A 224 -28.33 -17.46 -15.98
CA VAL A 224 -27.48 -16.90 -14.92
C VAL A 224 -26.01 -17.06 -15.28
N LYS A 225 -25.59 -18.24 -15.78
CA LYS A 225 -24.20 -18.44 -16.23
C LYS A 225 -23.85 -17.51 -17.40
N ARG A 226 -24.77 -17.33 -18.35
CA ARG A 226 -24.62 -16.42 -19.48
C ARG A 226 -24.46 -14.97 -19.02
N LEU A 227 -25.25 -14.53 -18.03
CA LEU A 227 -25.11 -13.21 -17.42
C LEU A 227 -23.74 -13.04 -16.76
N VAL A 228 -23.31 -14.02 -15.95
CA VAL A 228 -22.01 -13.97 -15.25
C VAL A 228 -20.84 -13.87 -16.23
N TYR A 229 -20.84 -14.71 -17.27
CA TYR A 229 -19.81 -14.72 -18.31
C TYR A 229 -19.73 -13.40 -19.10
N ASN A 230 -20.88 -12.83 -19.43
CA ASN A 230 -20.94 -11.56 -20.17
C ASN A 230 -20.53 -10.38 -19.28
N VAL A 231 -21.12 -10.26 -18.09
CA VAL A 231 -21.05 -9.05 -17.26
C VAL A 231 -19.81 -9.01 -16.37
N GLY A 232 -19.23 -10.14 -15.98
CA GLY A 232 -18.13 -10.18 -15.01
C GLY A 232 -16.87 -9.43 -15.44
N ALA A 233 -16.41 -9.66 -16.67
CA ALA A 233 -15.24 -8.96 -17.22
C ALA A 233 -15.51 -7.47 -17.44
N ASP A 234 -16.75 -7.11 -17.81
CA ASP A 234 -17.14 -5.74 -18.07
C ASP A 234 -17.24 -4.92 -16.78
N ILE A 235 -17.78 -5.50 -15.70
CA ILE A 235 -17.78 -4.87 -14.36
C ILE A 235 -16.35 -4.60 -13.89
N ILE A 236 -15.44 -5.56 -14.07
CA ILE A 236 -14.04 -5.39 -13.72
C ILE A 236 -13.40 -4.28 -14.56
N ALA A 237 -13.59 -4.29 -15.88
CA ALA A 237 -13.02 -3.29 -16.76
C ALA A 237 -13.52 -1.89 -16.40
N VAL A 238 -14.83 -1.72 -16.18
CA VAL A 238 -15.41 -0.46 -15.73
C VAL A 238 -14.86 -0.05 -14.36
N ALA A 239 -14.76 -0.97 -13.40
CA ALA A 239 -14.20 -0.68 -12.07
C ALA A 239 -12.74 -0.23 -12.16
N VAL A 240 -11.90 -0.91 -12.95
CA VAL A 240 -10.49 -0.54 -13.14
C VAL A 240 -10.36 0.82 -13.82
N ILE A 241 -11.19 1.11 -14.83
CA ILE A 241 -11.24 2.41 -15.51
C ILE A 241 -11.63 3.52 -14.54
N VAL A 242 -12.72 3.34 -13.78
CA VAL A 242 -13.19 4.32 -12.79
C VAL A 242 -12.13 4.54 -11.71
N ILE A 243 -11.48 3.50 -11.22
CA ILE A 243 -10.47 3.65 -10.16
C ILE A 243 -9.21 4.34 -10.69
N ASN A 244 -8.78 4.03 -11.92
CA ASN A 244 -7.67 4.73 -12.54
C ASN A 244 -8.01 6.21 -12.77
N TYR A 245 -9.23 6.52 -13.22
CA TYR A 245 -9.71 7.89 -13.40
C TYR A 245 -9.73 8.66 -12.07
N LEU A 246 -10.24 8.06 -10.99
CA LEU A 246 -10.24 8.67 -9.65
C LEU A 246 -8.81 8.96 -9.17
N ARG A 247 -7.88 8.01 -9.34
CA ARG A 247 -6.47 8.19 -8.95
C ARG A 247 -5.74 9.27 -9.75
N THR A 248 -6.10 9.47 -11.02
CA THR A 248 -5.51 10.56 -11.83
C THR A 248 -6.06 11.93 -11.49
N LYS A 249 -7.25 12.02 -10.89
CA LYS A 249 -7.88 13.29 -10.50
C LYS A 249 -7.43 13.79 -9.13
N GLU A 250 -6.87 12.90 -8.30
CA GLU A 250 -6.29 13.22 -6.99
C GLU A 250 -4.81 13.66 -7.06
N LYS A 251 -4.20 13.68 -8.25
CA LYS A 251 -2.86 14.25 -8.51
C LYS A 251 -2.98 15.59 -9.21
#